data_AF-A0A800CIG5-F1
#
_entry.id   AF-A0A800CIG5-F1
#
_cell.length_a   1.000
_cell.length_b   1.000
_cell.length_c   1.000
_cell.angle_alpha   90.00
_cell.angle_beta   90.00
_cell.angle_gamma   90.00
#
_symmetry.space_group_name_H-M   'P 1'
#
loop_
_entity.id
_entity.type
_entity.pdbx_description
1 polymer ?
#
loop_
_entity_poly.entity_id
_entity_poly.type
_entity_poly.pdbx_seq_one_letter_code
_entity_poly.pdbx_strand_id
1 'polypeptide(L)'
;MEKQLRDRLVFLYGEDQADLLTSRLWEQIALFRAQHPDLTAVPSPQRISEKDAILITYGDMVQQPGQKPLAALAEFLPRWLNGRISAIHLLPFFPYSSDDGFSVIDYKQVNPAWGDWDDVAAIGRSFRLMFDAVVNHISAESDWFQAFLRDERPYTDYFITADPDTDLSAVFRPRSSPLLTPFETPSGVKYVWTTFSEDQVDLNYANPDILFAVLDVLLFYAA
;
A
#
# COMPACT_ATOMS: atom_id res chain seq x y z
N MET A 1 3.41 25.10 0.89
CA MET A 1 3.03 23.72 0.54
C MET A 1 3.24 23.45 -0.94
N GLU A 2 2.59 24.19 -1.84
CA GLU A 2 2.72 23.99 -3.30
C GLU A 2 4.17 24.01 -3.82
N LYS A 3 4.92 25.08 -3.54
CA LYS A 3 6.34 25.17 -3.91
C LYS A 3 7.15 23.97 -3.42
N GLN A 4 6.89 23.51 -2.19
CA GLN A 4 7.62 22.38 -1.60
C GLN A 4 7.29 21.05 -2.29
N LEU A 5 6.03 20.85 -2.72
CA LEU A 5 5.63 19.66 -3.47
C LEU A 5 6.26 19.67 -4.87
N ARG A 6 6.23 20.82 -5.54
CA ARG A 6 6.91 20.99 -6.83
C ARG A 6 8.40 20.71 -6.71
N ASP A 7 9.09 21.30 -5.73
CA ASP A 7 10.52 21.10 -5.52
C ASP A 7 10.87 19.60 -5.32
N ARG A 8 9.98 18.81 -4.68
CA ARG A 8 10.14 17.35 -4.56
C ARG A 8 9.93 16.62 -5.89
N LEU A 9 8.94 17.04 -6.69
CA LEU A 9 8.71 16.45 -8.01
C LEU A 9 9.85 16.77 -8.98
N VAL A 10 10.44 17.97 -8.90
CA VAL A 10 11.67 18.31 -9.65
C VAL A 10 12.82 17.37 -9.25
N PHE A 11 13.00 17.13 -7.95
CA PHE A 11 14.05 16.23 -7.47
C PHE A 11 13.88 14.79 -7.99
N LEU A 12 12.64 14.29 -8.06
CA LEU A 12 12.35 12.91 -8.47
C LEU A 12 12.32 12.71 -9.99
N TYR A 13 11.70 13.64 -10.73
CA TYR A 13 11.32 13.46 -12.14
C TYR A 13 11.91 14.51 -13.09
N GLY A 14 12.71 15.44 -12.57
CA GLY A 14 13.30 16.52 -13.35
C GLY A 14 12.37 17.71 -13.57
N GLU A 15 12.97 18.82 -14.01
CA GLU A 15 12.27 20.10 -14.17
C GLU A 15 11.24 20.08 -15.31
N ASP A 16 11.54 19.33 -16.39
CA ASP A 16 10.71 19.25 -17.59
C ASP A 16 9.29 18.69 -17.33
N GLN A 17 9.16 17.79 -16.34
CA GLN A 17 7.87 17.15 -16.01
C GLN A 17 7.20 17.77 -14.77
N ALA A 18 7.95 18.47 -13.93
CA ALA A 18 7.49 18.86 -12.61
C ALA A 18 6.21 19.71 -12.62
N ASP A 19 6.05 20.63 -13.57
CA ASP A 19 4.86 21.50 -13.65
C ASP A 19 3.60 20.70 -14.04
N LEU A 20 3.74 19.77 -14.99
CA LEU A 20 2.65 18.86 -15.38
C LEU A 20 2.26 17.95 -14.22
N LEU A 21 3.23 17.32 -13.55
CA LEU A 21 2.97 16.43 -12.43
C LEU A 21 2.40 17.18 -11.22
N THR A 22 2.84 18.42 -10.97
CA THR A 22 2.27 19.28 -9.92
C THR A 22 0.81 19.57 -10.22
N SER A 23 0.48 19.88 -11.47
CA SER A 23 -0.91 20.13 -11.90
C SER A 23 -1.79 18.89 -11.73
N ARG A 24 -1.31 17.72 -12.16
CA ARG A 24 -1.99 16.42 -11.96
C ARG A 24 -2.24 16.10 -10.49
N LEU A 25 -1.25 16.36 -9.63
CA LEU A 25 -1.38 16.16 -8.18
C LEU A 25 -2.47 17.04 -7.59
N TRP A 26 -2.52 18.31 -7.99
CA TRP A 26 -3.57 19.21 -7.52
C TRP A 26 -4.95 18.83 -8.02
N GLU A 27 -5.07 18.36 -9.25
CA GLU A 27 -6.33 17.85 -9.79
C GLU A 27 -6.81 16.63 -8.98
N GLN A 28 -5.94 15.66 -8.71
CA GLN A 28 -6.27 14.49 -7.90
C GLN A 28 -6.70 14.88 -6.47
N ILE A 29 -5.98 15.80 -5.83
CA ILE A 29 -6.34 16.32 -4.50
C ILE A 29 -7.69 17.06 -4.55
N ALA A 30 -7.92 17.88 -5.57
CA ALA A 30 -9.17 18.63 -5.71
C ALA A 30 -10.36 17.69 -5.91
N LEU A 31 -10.22 16.67 -6.75
CA LEU A 31 -11.22 15.62 -6.97
C LEU A 31 -11.54 14.88 -5.67
N PHE A 32 -10.51 14.45 -4.93
CA PHE A 32 -10.69 13.79 -3.63
C PHE A 32 -11.46 14.68 -2.65
N ARG A 33 -11.07 15.95 -2.52
CA ARG A 33 -11.75 16.92 -1.64
C ARG A 33 -13.21 17.14 -2.02
N ALA A 34 -13.51 17.16 -3.32
CA ALA A 34 -14.88 17.33 -3.81
C ALA A 34 -15.75 16.09 -3.51
N GLN A 35 -15.16 14.89 -3.55
CA GLN A 35 -15.84 13.63 -3.24
C GLN A 35 -16.01 13.40 -1.73
N HIS A 36 -15.09 13.93 -0.92
CA HIS A 36 -15.06 13.74 0.54
C HIS A 36 -15.06 15.08 1.31
N PRO A 37 -16.10 15.91 1.17
CA PRO A 37 -16.14 17.24 1.78
C PRO A 37 -16.01 17.18 3.32
N ASP A 38 -16.58 16.14 3.94
CA ASP A 38 -16.58 15.98 5.39
C ASP A 38 -15.17 15.77 5.97
N LEU A 39 -14.30 15.05 5.26
CA LEU A 39 -12.93 14.79 5.70
C LEU A 39 -12.05 16.04 5.68
N THR A 40 -12.36 17.00 4.81
CA THR A 40 -11.61 18.25 4.70
C THR A 40 -11.93 19.25 5.81
N ALA A 41 -13.06 19.06 6.50
CA ALA A 41 -13.51 19.89 7.61
C ALA A 41 -13.02 19.37 8.98
N VAL A 42 -12.53 18.14 9.06
CA VAL A 42 -12.02 17.55 10.30
C VAL A 42 -10.69 18.19 10.68
N PRO A 43 -10.50 18.67 11.92
CA PRO A 43 -9.22 19.17 12.39
C PRO A 43 -8.13 18.11 12.21
N SER A 44 -6.89 18.55 11.93
CA SER A 44 -5.74 17.65 11.83
C SER A 44 -5.74 16.67 13.00
N PRO A 45 -5.66 15.35 12.76
CA PRO A 45 -5.73 14.37 13.82
C PRO A 45 -4.66 14.67 14.88
N GLN A 46 -5.01 14.46 16.15
CA GLN A 46 -4.05 14.58 17.24
C GLN A 46 -2.87 13.65 16.95
N ARG A 47 -1.66 14.23 16.96
CA ARG A 47 -0.43 13.46 16.83
C ARG A 47 -0.35 12.44 17.97
N ILE A 48 0.28 11.30 17.67
CA ILE A 48 0.59 10.32 18.71
C ILE A 48 1.41 10.99 19.81
N SER A 49 1.08 10.68 21.07
CA SER A 49 1.73 11.22 22.26
C SER A 49 2.06 10.13 23.27
N GLU A 50 2.75 10.48 24.35
CA GLU A 50 3.06 9.59 25.47
C GLU A 50 1.82 9.03 26.19
N LYS A 51 0.63 9.57 25.90
CA LYS A 51 -0.65 9.12 26.46
C LYS A 51 -1.31 8.01 25.65
N ASP A 52 -0.76 7.68 24.48
CA ASP A 52 -1.35 6.71 23.58
C ASP A 52 -0.82 5.30 23.85
N ALA A 53 -1.74 4.38 24.08
CA ALA A 53 -1.49 2.95 24.02
C ALA A 53 -2.01 2.42 22.67
N ILE A 54 -1.15 1.76 21.91
CA ILE A 54 -1.46 1.22 20.58
C ILE A 54 -1.37 -0.30 20.66
N LEU A 55 -2.43 -0.99 20.21
CA LEU A 55 -2.42 -2.44 20.04
C LEU A 55 -2.11 -2.76 18.58
N ILE A 56 -1.06 -3.55 18.35
CA ILE A 56 -0.74 -4.13 17.04
C ILE A 56 -1.34 -5.53 16.99
N THR A 57 -2.14 -5.85 15.97
CA THR A 57 -2.78 -7.15 15.86
C THR A 57 -3.13 -7.52 14.42
N TYR A 58 -3.21 -8.81 14.12
CA TYR A 58 -3.80 -9.28 12.85
C TYR A 58 -5.32 -9.23 12.91
N GLY A 59 -5.95 -9.04 11.76
CA GLY A 59 -7.42 -8.95 11.64
C GLY A 59 -8.15 -10.24 12.00
N ASP A 60 -7.46 -11.38 11.99
CA ASP A 60 -8.01 -12.69 12.26
C ASP A 60 -7.61 -13.28 13.62
N MET A 61 -6.99 -12.48 14.50
CA MET A 61 -6.59 -12.92 15.85
C MET A 61 -7.77 -13.31 16.74
N VAL A 62 -8.95 -12.74 16.50
CA VAL A 62 -10.19 -13.08 17.21
C VAL A 62 -11.15 -13.70 16.20
N GLN A 63 -11.56 -14.94 16.45
CA GLN A 63 -12.46 -15.67 15.56
C GLN A 63 -13.64 -16.25 16.32
N GLN A 64 -14.79 -16.24 15.67
CA GLN A 64 -16.01 -16.84 16.17
C GLN A 64 -16.67 -17.69 15.06
N PRO A 65 -17.12 -18.92 15.35
CA PRO A 65 -17.78 -19.76 14.35
C PRO A 65 -18.98 -19.05 13.71
N GLY A 66 -19.02 -19.05 12.38
CA GLY A 66 -20.10 -18.43 11.60
C GLY A 66 -19.98 -16.92 11.39
N GLN A 67 -18.89 -16.29 11.84
CA GLN A 67 -18.64 -14.86 11.68
C GLN A 67 -17.31 -14.60 10.97
N LYS A 68 -17.26 -13.50 10.22
CA LYS A 68 -16.01 -13.02 9.62
C LYS A 68 -15.04 -12.52 10.70
N PRO A 69 -13.74 -12.86 10.63
CA PRO A 69 -12.77 -12.49 11.67
C PRO A 69 -12.73 -10.99 12.01
N LEU A 70 -12.79 -10.10 11.02
CA LEU A 70 -12.78 -8.65 11.28
C LEU A 70 -14.05 -8.19 12.03
N ALA A 71 -15.21 -8.77 11.71
CA ALA A 71 -16.44 -8.50 12.45
C ALA A 71 -16.34 -8.98 13.91
N ALA A 72 -15.79 -10.17 14.14
CA ALA A 72 -15.58 -10.70 15.50
C ALA A 72 -14.59 -9.81 16.29
N LEU A 73 -13.53 -9.34 15.63
CA LEU A 73 -12.57 -8.40 16.21
C LEU A 73 -13.24 -7.06 16.55
N ALA A 74 -14.06 -6.52 15.66
CA ALA A 74 -14.79 -5.27 15.87
C ALA A 74 -15.75 -5.32 17.06
N GLU A 75 -16.32 -6.48 17.37
CA GLU A 75 -17.12 -6.68 18.59
C GLU A 75 -16.25 -6.85 19.85
N PHE A 76 -15.15 -7.59 19.73
CA PHE A 76 -14.26 -7.91 20.85
C PHE A 76 -13.57 -6.67 21.41
N LEU A 77 -12.99 -5.83 20.55
CA LEU A 77 -12.16 -4.71 20.94
C LEU A 77 -12.88 -3.71 21.86
N PRO A 78 -14.05 -3.14 21.52
CA PRO A 78 -14.73 -2.18 22.39
C PRO A 78 -15.25 -2.85 23.68
N ARG A 79 -15.61 -4.13 23.63
CA ARG A 79 -16.11 -4.87 24.80
C ARG A 79 -15.05 -5.00 25.89
N TRP A 80 -13.79 -5.22 25.51
CA TRP A 80 -12.73 -5.57 26.46
C TRP A 80 -11.65 -4.50 26.63
N LEU A 81 -11.38 -3.71 25.58
CA LEU A 81 -10.21 -2.83 25.52
C LEU A 81 -10.56 -1.33 25.49
N ASN A 82 -11.84 -0.98 25.45
CA ASN A 82 -12.25 0.41 25.49
C ASN A 82 -11.75 1.11 26.78
N GLY A 83 -11.26 2.34 26.64
CA GLY A 83 -10.63 3.12 27.72
C GLY A 83 -9.23 2.65 28.14
N ARG A 84 -8.69 1.58 27.55
CA ARG A 84 -7.33 1.07 27.83
C ARG A 84 -6.39 1.25 26.65
N ILE A 85 -6.92 1.11 25.43
CA ILE A 85 -6.19 1.26 24.18
C ILE A 85 -6.78 2.46 23.43
N SER A 86 -5.90 3.27 22.84
CA SER A 86 -6.26 4.50 22.11
C SER A 86 -6.34 4.29 20.60
N ALA A 87 -5.60 3.32 20.07
CA ALA A 87 -5.49 3.04 18.65
C ALA A 87 -5.21 1.56 18.39
N ILE A 88 -5.66 1.08 17.23
CA ILE A 88 -5.37 -0.25 16.72
C ILE A 88 -4.51 -0.08 15.48
N HIS A 89 -3.34 -0.71 15.48
CA HIS A 89 -2.59 -0.99 14.26
C HIS A 89 -3.00 -2.37 13.77
N LEU A 90 -3.82 -2.39 12.73
CA LEU A 90 -4.21 -3.60 12.03
C LEU A 90 -3.12 -3.96 11.03
N LEU A 91 -2.43 -5.08 11.27
CA LEU A 91 -1.47 -5.65 10.32
C LEU A 91 -2.16 -5.97 8.99
N PRO A 92 -1.42 -6.13 7.87
CA PRO A 92 -2.02 -6.19 6.54
C PRO A 92 -3.19 -7.18 6.46
N PHE A 93 -4.35 -6.66 6.03
CA PHE A 93 -5.62 -7.39 5.94
C PHE A 93 -6.17 -7.43 4.52
N PHE A 94 -5.36 -7.04 3.54
CA PHE A 94 -5.66 -7.14 2.11
C PHE A 94 -5.57 -8.60 1.65
N PRO A 95 -6.11 -8.97 0.48
CA PRO A 95 -5.71 -10.20 -0.20
C PRO A 95 -4.19 -10.25 -0.36
N TYR A 96 -3.57 -11.38 -0.03
CA TYR A 96 -2.13 -11.56 -0.11
C TYR A 96 -1.78 -13.00 -0.53
N SER A 97 -0.61 -13.18 -1.14
CA SER A 97 -0.11 -14.48 -1.60
C SER A 97 0.95 -15.08 -0.67
N SER A 98 1.71 -14.26 0.05
CA SER A 98 2.76 -14.70 0.97
C SER A 98 3.12 -13.64 2.03
N ASP A 99 4.14 -13.95 2.85
CA ASP A 99 4.74 -13.06 3.87
C ASP A 99 3.71 -12.49 4.86
N ASP A 100 2.79 -13.34 5.33
CA ASP A 100 1.78 -13.00 6.34
C ASP A 100 1.05 -11.66 6.11
N GLY A 101 0.70 -11.38 4.85
CA GLY A 101 -0.01 -10.17 4.46
C GLY A 101 0.84 -9.10 3.75
N PHE A 102 2.16 -9.22 3.77
CA PHE A 102 3.05 -8.23 3.16
C PHE A 102 3.28 -8.44 1.66
N SER A 103 2.86 -9.56 1.06
CA SER A 103 2.78 -9.70 -0.39
C SER A 103 1.35 -9.40 -0.87
N VAL A 104 1.01 -8.11 -0.97
CA VAL A 104 -0.36 -7.64 -1.23
C VAL A 104 -0.77 -7.87 -2.69
N ILE A 105 -1.92 -8.50 -2.93
CA ILE A 105 -2.48 -8.75 -4.26
C ILE A 105 -3.33 -7.56 -4.74
N ASP A 106 -4.20 -7.03 -3.88
CA ASP A 106 -5.06 -5.89 -4.18
C ASP A 106 -5.11 -4.92 -2.99
N TYR A 107 -4.58 -3.72 -3.19
CA TYR A 107 -4.56 -2.67 -2.19
C TYR A 107 -5.95 -2.18 -1.76
N LYS A 108 -6.95 -2.23 -2.64
CA LYS A 108 -8.26 -1.61 -2.37
C LYS A 108 -9.32 -2.59 -1.89
N GLN A 109 -8.96 -3.85 -1.73
CA GLN A 109 -9.85 -4.89 -1.23
C GLN A 109 -9.42 -5.35 0.16
N VAL A 110 -10.37 -5.51 1.07
CA VAL A 110 -10.14 -6.29 2.30
C VAL A 110 -10.21 -7.77 1.95
N ASN A 111 -9.34 -8.60 2.53
CA ASN A 111 -9.33 -10.04 2.30
C ASN A 111 -10.74 -10.61 2.49
N PRO A 112 -11.39 -11.13 1.42
CA PRO A 112 -12.79 -11.56 1.50
C PRO A 112 -13.03 -12.69 2.50
N ALA A 113 -11.99 -13.47 2.86
CA ALA A 113 -12.08 -14.47 3.91
C ALA A 113 -12.27 -13.82 5.29
N TRP A 114 -11.73 -12.62 5.49
CA TRP A 114 -11.64 -11.92 6.77
C TRP A 114 -12.76 -10.91 7.01
N GLY A 115 -13.30 -10.29 5.95
CA GLY A 115 -14.38 -9.31 6.04
C GLY A 115 -14.40 -8.36 4.85
N ASP A 116 -14.91 -7.15 5.08
CA ASP A 116 -14.89 -6.04 4.13
C ASP A 116 -14.49 -4.71 4.81
N TRP A 117 -14.58 -3.60 4.06
CA TRP A 117 -14.26 -2.26 4.59
C TRP A 117 -15.27 -1.78 5.65
N ASP A 118 -16.51 -2.26 5.64
CA ASP A 118 -17.49 -1.89 6.68
C ASP A 118 -17.08 -2.49 8.03
N ASP A 119 -16.54 -3.71 8.03
CA ASP A 119 -15.97 -4.34 9.23
C ASP A 119 -14.77 -3.54 9.77
N VAL A 120 -13.86 -3.10 8.89
CA VAL A 120 -12.71 -2.25 9.28
C VAL A 120 -13.20 -0.92 9.83
N ALA A 121 -14.15 -0.27 9.15
CA ALA A 121 -14.75 0.98 9.60
C ALA A 121 -15.46 0.84 10.95
N ALA A 122 -16.07 -0.31 11.25
CA ALA A 122 -16.69 -0.60 12.54
C ALA A 122 -15.67 -0.54 13.70
N ILE A 123 -14.45 -1.04 13.50
CA ILE A 123 -13.36 -0.89 14.48
C ILE A 123 -13.03 0.59 14.68
N GLY A 124 -12.95 1.34 13.57
CA GLY A 124 -12.66 2.78 13.55
C GLY A 124 -13.67 3.67 14.29
N ARG A 125 -14.87 3.16 14.60
CA ARG A 125 -15.87 3.88 15.42
C ARG A 125 -15.47 4.00 16.88
N SER A 126 -14.64 3.07 17.38
CA SER A 126 -14.25 3.01 18.80
C SER A 126 -12.77 3.34 19.03
N PHE A 127 -11.92 3.15 18.02
CA PHE A 127 -10.48 3.34 18.13
C PHE A 127 -9.93 4.10 16.92
N ARG A 128 -8.85 4.84 17.09
CA ARG A 128 -8.08 5.33 15.94
C ARG A 128 -7.47 4.13 15.22
N LEU A 129 -7.49 4.16 13.89
CA LEU A 129 -6.91 3.10 13.07
C LEU A 129 -5.55 3.50 12.52
N MET A 130 -4.68 2.51 12.43
CA MET A 130 -3.43 2.52 11.69
C MET A 130 -3.35 1.19 10.94
N PHE A 131 -2.77 1.20 9.75
CA PHE A 131 -2.53 -0.01 8.99
C PHE A 131 -1.36 0.21 8.03
N ASP A 132 -0.76 -0.88 7.60
CA ASP A 132 0.40 -0.88 6.73
C ASP A 132 0.04 -0.45 5.30
N ALA A 133 0.85 0.46 4.75
CA ALA A 133 0.83 0.79 3.32
C ALA A 133 2.06 0.13 2.66
N VAL A 134 1.89 -1.10 2.18
CA VAL A 134 2.97 -1.87 1.54
C VAL A 134 3.16 -1.41 0.10
N VAL A 135 3.81 -0.27 -0.08
CA VAL A 135 3.88 0.43 -1.37
C VAL A 135 5.25 0.35 -2.06
N ASN A 136 6.20 -0.39 -1.50
CA ASN A 136 7.49 -0.63 -2.18
C ASN A 136 7.37 -1.71 -3.25
N HIS A 137 6.60 -2.75 -2.95
CA HIS A 137 6.39 -3.91 -3.79
C HIS A 137 4.93 -4.33 -3.70
N ILE A 138 4.52 -5.15 -4.67
CA ILE A 138 3.21 -5.79 -4.75
C ILE A 138 3.43 -7.28 -5.01
N SER A 139 2.42 -8.11 -4.76
CA SER A 139 2.45 -9.54 -5.07
C SER A 139 2.62 -9.78 -6.57
N ALA A 140 3.37 -10.82 -6.93
CA ALA A 140 3.43 -11.34 -8.28
C ALA A 140 2.07 -11.90 -8.75
N GLU A 141 1.14 -12.20 -7.86
CA GLU A 141 -0.24 -12.57 -8.20
C GLU A 141 -1.16 -11.36 -8.46
N SER A 142 -0.68 -10.13 -8.26
CA SER A 142 -1.48 -8.91 -8.50
C SER A 142 -1.83 -8.71 -9.97
N ASP A 143 -3.00 -8.10 -10.22
CA ASP A 143 -3.43 -7.77 -11.58
C ASP A 143 -2.42 -6.91 -12.35
N TRP A 144 -1.70 -6.03 -11.64
CA TRP A 144 -0.66 -5.19 -12.23
C TRP A 144 0.49 -6.03 -12.77
N PHE A 145 0.97 -6.98 -11.97
CA PHE A 145 2.07 -7.85 -12.39
C PHE A 145 1.62 -8.86 -13.44
N GLN A 146 0.41 -9.41 -13.31
CA GLN A 146 -0.16 -10.28 -14.33
C GLN A 146 -0.28 -9.56 -15.69
N ALA A 147 -0.62 -8.27 -15.70
CA ALA A 147 -0.63 -7.45 -16.91
C ALA A 147 0.78 -7.18 -17.46
N PHE A 148 1.77 -6.93 -16.58
CA PHE A 148 3.19 -6.86 -16.96
C PHE A 148 3.66 -8.16 -17.64
N LEU A 149 3.31 -9.33 -17.11
CA LEU A 149 3.65 -10.63 -17.69
C LEU A 149 3.03 -10.85 -19.08
N ARG A 150 1.98 -10.10 -19.44
CA ARG A 150 1.33 -10.13 -20.76
C ARG A 150 1.82 -9.03 -21.70
N ASP A 151 2.86 -8.27 -21.33
CA ASP A 151 3.35 -7.08 -22.05
C ASP A 151 2.27 -6.00 -22.27
N GLU A 152 1.31 -5.89 -21.35
CA GLU A 152 0.22 -4.90 -21.44
C GLU A 152 0.70 -3.54 -20.96
N ARG A 153 0.56 -2.50 -21.81
CA ARG A 153 0.79 -1.11 -21.41
C ARG A 153 -0.40 -0.59 -20.58
N PRO A 154 -0.16 0.21 -19.53
CA PRO A 154 1.13 0.79 -19.12
C PRO A 154 1.98 -0.08 -18.18
N TYR A 155 1.50 -1.27 -17.81
CA TYR A 155 2.11 -2.13 -16.78
C TYR A 155 3.53 -2.61 -17.11
N THR A 156 3.91 -2.63 -18.39
CA THR A 156 5.29 -2.90 -18.81
C THR A 156 6.34 -2.01 -18.13
N ASP A 157 5.96 -0.80 -17.72
CA ASP A 157 6.84 0.18 -17.09
C ASP A 157 6.61 0.31 -15.56
N TYR A 158 5.79 -0.56 -14.97
CA TYR A 158 5.40 -0.49 -13.55
C TYR A 158 6.37 -1.19 -12.61
N PHE A 159 7.25 -2.05 -13.13
CA PHE A 159 8.16 -2.88 -12.36
C PHE A 159 9.60 -2.63 -12.77
N ILE A 160 10.52 -2.79 -11.83
CA ILE A 160 11.94 -2.61 -12.10
C ILE A 160 12.45 -3.89 -12.77
N THR A 161 13.01 -3.76 -13.97
CA THR A 161 13.76 -4.84 -14.64
C THR A 161 15.21 -4.43 -14.83
N ALA A 162 16.14 -5.37 -14.69
CA ALA A 162 17.55 -5.14 -14.93
C ALA A 162 18.16 -6.27 -15.77
N ASP A 163 19.33 -6.04 -16.36
CA ASP A 163 20.10 -7.10 -16.99
C ASP A 163 20.59 -8.09 -15.91
N PRO A 164 20.51 -9.42 -16.12
CA PRO A 164 21.01 -10.40 -15.16
C PRO A 164 22.50 -10.26 -14.83
N ASP A 165 23.28 -9.65 -15.72
CA ASP A 165 24.72 -9.40 -15.54
C ASP A 165 25.01 -8.05 -14.85
N THR A 166 23.98 -7.30 -14.43
CA THR A 166 24.14 -6.05 -13.70
C THR A 166 24.87 -6.29 -12.37
N ASP A 167 25.93 -5.52 -12.09
CA ASP A 167 26.60 -5.58 -10.80
C ASP A 167 25.72 -4.95 -9.70
N LEU A 168 25.10 -5.81 -8.90
CA LEU A 168 24.22 -5.44 -7.79
C LEU A 168 24.89 -5.64 -6.43
N SER A 169 26.21 -5.84 -6.39
CA SER A 169 26.97 -6.13 -5.15
C SER A 169 26.93 -5.01 -4.11
N ALA A 170 26.67 -3.77 -4.54
CA ALA A 170 26.51 -2.62 -3.66
C ALA A 170 25.12 -2.53 -3.01
N VAL A 171 24.15 -3.35 -3.42
CA VAL A 171 22.80 -3.33 -2.84
C VAL A 171 22.81 -4.02 -1.48
N PHE A 172 22.59 -3.23 -0.43
CA PHE A 172 22.43 -3.74 0.93
C PHE A 172 20.98 -4.09 1.20
N ARG A 173 20.71 -5.35 1.54
CA ARG A 173 19.36 -5.83 1.88
C ARG A 173 19.41 -6.94 2.94
N PRO A 174 18.33 -7.17 3.69
CA PRO A 174 18.30 -8.17 4.76
C PRO A 174 18.21 -9.62 4.26
N ARG A 175 18.03 -9.85 2.95
CA ARG A 175 17.81 -11.17 2.34
C ARG A 175 18.99 -11.57 1.46
N SER A 176 19.38 -12.85 1.54
CA SER A 176 20.48 -13.43 0.77
C SER A 176 20.04 -14.10 -0.54
N SER A 177 18.74 -14.09 -0.86
CA SER A 177 18.25 -14.57 -2.17
C SER A 177 18.85 -13.73 -3.31
N PRO A 178 18.72 -14.16 -4.58
CA PRO A 178 18.98 -13.28 -5.71
C PRO A 178 18.08 -12.03 -5.70
N LEU A 179 18.60 -10.90 -6.19
CA LEU A 179 17.85 -9.64 -6.29
C LEU A 179 16.98 -9.57 -7.55
N LEU A 180 17.31 -10.39 -8.56
CA LEU A 180 16.60 -10.48 -9.81
C LEU A 180 15.97 -11.87 -9.93
N THR A 181 14.68 -11.90 -10.21
CA THR A 181 13.91 -13.12 -10.47
C THR A 181 13.51 -13.15 -11.94
N PRO A 182 13.75 -14.25 -12.67
CA PRO A 182 13.34 -14.37 -14.06
C PRO A 182 11.83 -14.66 -14.18
N PHE A 183 11.16 -13.92 -15.05
CA PHE A 183 9.76 -14.13 -15.41
C PHE A 183 9.58 -14.17 -16.92
N GLU A 184 8.73 -15.08 -17.40
CA GLU A 184 8.42 -15.22 -18.82
C GLU A 184 7.40 -14.16 -19.26
N THR A 185 7.66 -13.52 -20.40
CA THR A 185 6.72 -12.59 -21.06
C THR A 185 6.67 -12.89 -22.56
N PRO A 186 5.64 -12.43 -23.31
CA PRO A 186 5.60 -12.57 -24.77
C PRO A 186 6.86 -12.04 -25.48
N SER A 187 7.49 -11.00 -24.93
CA SER A 187 8.73 -10.39 -25.44
C SER A 187 10.01 -11.07 -24.94
N GLY A 188 9.91 -12.19 -24.23
CA GLY A 188 11.03 -12.97 -23.68
C GLY A 188 11.17 -12.84 -22.16
N VAL A 189 12.20 -13.49 -21.60
CA VAL A 189 12.46 -13.47 -20.16
C VAL A 189 12.79 -12.05 -19.68
N LYS A 190 12.11 -11.59 -18.62
CA LYS A 190 12.41 -10.36 -17.90
C LYS A 190 12.98 -10.71 -16.53
N TYR A 191 14.09 -10.09 -16.15
CA TYR A 191 14.67 -10.22 -14.82
C TYR A 191 14.16 -9.07 -13.95
N VAL A 192 13.17 -9.38 -13.12
CA VAL A 192 12.43 -8.42 -12.30
C VAL A 192 13.09 -8.30 -10.93
N TRP A 193 13.17 -7.07 -10.43
CA TRP A 193 13.72 -6.76 -9.12
C TRP A 193 12.78 -7.22 -7.99
N THR A 194 13.30 -8.05 -7.09
CA THR A 194 12.57 -8.70 -6.00
C THR A 194 13.35 -8.56 -4.70
N THR A 195 13.25 -7.40 -4.05
CA THR A 195 14.07 -7.02 -2.88
C THR A 195 13.91 -8.00 -1.70
N PHE A 196 12.73 -8.59 -1.55
CA PHE A 196 12.37 -9.38 -0.38
C PHE A 196 12.21 -10.87 -0.69
N SER A 197 11.37 -11.21 -1.66
CA SER A 197 11.12 -12.58 -2.13
C SER A 197 10.69 -12.56 -3.59
N GLU A 198 10.72 -13.72 -4.25
CA GLU A 198 10.31 -13.86 -5.66
C GLU A 198 8.84 -13.46 -5.90
N ASP A 199 8.01 -13.52 -4.87
CA ASP A 199 6.60 -13.13 -4.91
C ASP A 199 6.37 -11.63 -4.65
N GLN A 200 7.39 -10.90 -4.17
CA GLN A 200 7.31 -9.48 -3.86
C GLN A 200 8.07 -8.68 -4.92
N VAL A 201 7.36 -8.23 -5.95
CA VAL A 201 7.92 -7.52 -7.10
C VAL A 201 7.96 -6.02 -6.87
N ASP A 202 9.14 -5.42 -6.95
CA ASP A 202 9.36 -4.00 -6.61
C ASP A 202 8.77 -3.07 -7.68
N LEU A 203 8.03 -2.05 -7.22
CA LEU A 203 7.40 -1.04 -8.06
C LEU A 203 8.43 -0.02 -8.56
N ASN A 204 8.31 0.38 -9.82
CA ASN A 204 9.22 1.32 -10.46
C ASN A 204 8.80 2.78 -10.23
N TYR A 205 9.25 3.37 -9.12
CA TYR A 205 8.98 4.78 -8.81
C TYR A 205 9.67 5.81 -9.71
N ALA A 206 10.59 5.39 -10.60
CA ALA A 206 11.11 6.27 -11.65
C ALA A 206 10.02 6.61 -12.68
N ASN A 207 9.00 5.75 -12.81
CA ASN A 207 7.78 6.07 -13.52
C ASN A 207 6.85 6.89 -12.61
N PRO A 208 6.54 8.16 -12.95
CA PRO A 208 5.66 8.97 -12.12
C PRO A 208 4.25 8.37 -11.97
N ASP A 209 3.76 7.57 -12.93
CA ASP A 209 2.44 6.94 -12.82
C ASP A 209 2.31 6.02 -11.60
N ILE A 210 3.40 5.38 -11.16
CA ILE A 210 3.44 4.59 -9.92
C ILE A 210 3.20 5.48 -8.70
N LEU A 211 3.83 6.66 -8.63
CA LEU A 211 3.58 7.61 -7.54
C LEU A 211 2.09 7.98 -7.49
N PHE A 212 1.47 8.28 -8.63
CA PHE A 212 0.05 8.67 -8.68
C PHE A 212 -0.89 7.50 -8.35
N ALA A 213 -0.57 6.28 -8.78
CA ALA A 213 -1.34 5.09 -8.43
C ALA A 213 -1.27 4.78 -6.93
N VAL A 214 -0.10 4.97 -6.32
CA VAL A 214 0.09 4.80 -4.87
C VAL A 214 -0.60 5.93 -4.10
N LEU A 215 -0.54 7.17 -4.57
CA LEU A 215 -1.29 8.28 -3.97
C LEU A 215 -2.79 8.03 -4.01
N ASP A 216 -3.29 7.45 -5.09
CA ASP A 216 -4.70 7.06 -5.22
C ASP A 216 -5.11 6.00 -4.18
N VAL A 217 -4.24 5.00 -3.94
CA VAL A 217 -4.42 4.02 -2.85
C VAL A 217 -4.42 4.70 -1.47
N LEU A 218 -3.47 5.60 -1.21
CA LEU A 218 -3.38 6.31 0.08
C LEU A 218 -4.56 7.26 0.32
N LEU A 219 -5.06 7.91 -0.73
CA LEU A 219 -6.27 8.73 -0.66
C LEU A 219 -7.50 7.86 -0.42
N PHE A 220 -7.62 6.72 -1.08
CA PHE A 220 -8.68 5.74 -0.82
C PHE A 220 -8.69 5.27 0.64
N TYR A 221 -7.53 5.05 1.25
CA TYR A 221 -7.43 4.70 2.67
C TYR A 221 -7.78 5.84 3.62
N ALA A 222 -7.56 7.08 3.19
CA ALA A 222 -7.87 8.26 3.99
C ALA A 222 -9.37 8.60 3.95
N ALA A 223 -10.12 8.07 2.98
CA ALA A 223 -11.55 8.25 2.77
C ALA A 223 -12.39 7.62 3.89
#